data_AF-A0A645II47-F1
#
_entry.id   AF-A0A645II47-F1
#
_cell.length_a   1.000
_cell.length_b   1.000
_cell.length_c   1.000
_cell.angle_alpha   90.00
_cell.angle_beta   90.00
_cell.angle_gamma   90.00
#
_symmetry.space_group_name_H-M   'P 1'
#
loop_
_entity.id
_entity.type
_entity.pdbx_description
1 polymer ?
#
loop_
_entity_poly.entity_id
_entity_poly.type
_entity_poly.pdbx_seq_one_letter_code
_entity_poly.pdbx_strand_id
1 'polypeptide(L)'
;MAIAKECISLKSNIQRVWEIITNVSDYSWRSDLKSTEVINEYQFIEITHEGYSTKFTTTIYEPYKRWEFEFENDNMSGCWCGIFTEKDG
;
A
#
# COMPACT_ATOMS: atom_id res chain seq x y z
N MET A 1 20.49 6.12 -4.09
CA MET A 1 19.13 5.59 -3.82
C MET A 1 19.20 4.83 -2.50
N ALA A 2 18.46 5.29 -1.49
CA ALA A 2 18.33 4.55 -0.24
C ALA A 2 17.28 3.43 -0.45
N ILE A 3 17.56 2.23 0.04
CA ILE A 3 16.63 1.10 0.00
C ILE A 3 16.48 0.60 1.43
N ALA A 4 15.24 0.41 1.87
CA ALA A 4 14.90 -0.24 3.12
C ALA A 4 14.02 -1.47 2.83
N LYS A 5 14.17 -2.51 3.64
CA LYS A 5 13.37 -3.74 3.55
C LYS A 5 12.87 -4.12 4.93
N GLU A 6 11.55 -4.27 5.05
CA GLU A 6 10.91 -4.80 6.24
C GLU A 6 10.09 -6.05 5.89
N CYS A 7 10.03 -7.00 6.82
CA CYS A 7 9.29 -8.25 6.65
C CYS A 7 8.61 -8.62 7.96
N ILE A 8 7.34 -8.97 7.89
CA ILE A 8 6.53 -9.41 9.03
C ILE A 8 5.83 -10.74 8.70
N SER A 9 5.56 -11.55 9.71
CA SER A 9 4.76 -12.77 9.58
C SER A 9 3.47 -12.59 10.37
N LEU A 10 2.33 -12.76 9.71
CA LEU A 10 1.00 -12.55 10.28
C LEU A 10 0.33 -13.91 10.48
N LYS A 11 -0.37 -14.09 11.61
CA LYS A 11 -1.20 -15.28 11.88
C LYS A 11 -2.56 -15.14 11.20
N SER A 12 -2.56 -14.95 9.89
CA SER A 12 -3.75 -14.81 9.06
C SER A 12 -3.48 -15.42 7.69
N ASN A 13 -4.52 -15.91 7.03
CA ASN A 13 -4.37 -16.36 5.65
C ASN A 13 -4.04 -15.19 4.72
N ILE A 14 -3.38 -15.51 3.61
CA ILE A 14 -2.88 -14.53 2.64
C ILE A 14 -4.01 -13.74 1.98
N GLN A 15 -5.16 -14.36 1.75
CA GLN A 15 -6.32 -13.71 1.14
C GLN A 15 -6.84 -12.57 2.01
N ARG A 16 -7.00 -12.80 3.32
CA ARG A 16 -7.49 -11.80 4.26
C ARG A 16 -6.52 -10.63 4.40
N VAL A 17 -5.21 -10.92 4.43
CA VAL A 17 -4.19 -9.86 4.45
C VAL A 17 -4.30 -9.04 3.17
N TRP A 18 -4.31 -9.69 2.01
CA TRP A 18 -4.41 -9.05 0.71
C TRP A 18 -5.62 -8.13 0.61
N GLU A 19 -6.82 -8.64 0.93
CA GLU A 19 -8.06 -7.86 0.89
C GLU A 19 -8.02 -6.61 1.77
N ILE A 20 -7.38 -6.67 2.95
CA ILE A 20 -7.26 -5.50 3.84
C ILE A 20 -6.30 -4.47 3.24
N ILE A 21 -5.13 -4.90 2.78
CA ILE A 21 -4.09 -3.96 2.37
C ILE A 21 -4.36 -3.31 1.02
N THR A 22 -5.07 -3.99 0.11
CA THR A 22 -5.38 -3.47 -1.23
C THR A 22 -6.70 -2.73 -1.29
N ASN A 23 -7.53 -2.82 -0.24
CA ASN A 23 -8.74 -2.01 -0.12
C ASN A 23 -8.41 -0.58 0.34
N VAL A 24 -7.94 0.24 -0.61
CA VAL A 24 -7.57 1.64 -0.38
C VAL A 24 -8.71 2.47 0.23
N SER A 25 -9.97 2.16 -0.11
CA SER A 25 -11.13 2.87 0.43
C SER A 25 -11.34 2.60 1.92
N ASP A 26 -10.89 1.45 2.43
CA ASP A 26 -10.93 1.10 3.85
C ASP A 26 -9.55 1.29 4.50
N TYR A 27 -9.23 2.55 4.78
CA TYR A 27 -8.00 2.95 5.45
C TYR A 27 -8.05 2.80 6.97
N SER A 28 -9.07 2.13 7.54
CA SER A 28 -9.28 2.07 9.00
C SER A 28 -8.11 1.47 9.80
N TRP A 29 -7.26 0.68 9.15
CA TRP A 29 -6.04 0.10 9.74
C TRP A 29 -4.81 1.03 9.66
N ARG A 30 -4.91 2.15 8.94
CA ARG A 30 -3.87 3.17 8.77
C ARG A 30 -4.19 4.38 9.64
N SER A 31 -3.76 4.32 10.91
CA SER A 31 -4.00 5.39 11.89
C SER A 31 -3.32 6.72 11.55
N ASP A 32 -2.35 6.71 10.65
CA ASP A 32 -1.65 7.89 10.15
C ASP A 32 -2.44 8.67 9.10
N LEU A 33 -3.46 8.04 8.49
CA LEU A 33 -4.25 8.61 7.41
C LEU A 33 -5.52 9.30 7.91
N LYS A 34 -5.76 10.49 7.37
CA LYS A 34 -7.01 11.23 7.52
C LYS A 34 -8.07 10.77 6.53
N SER A 35 -7.69 10.46 5.30
CA SER A 35 -8.59 10.01 4.24
C SER A 35 -7.83 9.43 3.06
N THR A 36 -8.54 8.69 2.22
CA THR A 36 -8.08 8.23 0.91
C THR A 36 -9.05 8.65 -0.19
N GLU A 37 -8.54 8.81 -1.40
CA GLU A 37 -9.33 9.10 -2.60
C GLU A 37 -8.91 8.15 -3.73
N VAL A 38 -9.85 7.35 -4.23
CA VAL A 38 -9.61 6.45 -5.37
C VAL A 38 -9.92 7.21 -6.66
N ILE A 39 -8.90 7.41 -7.49
CA ILE A 39 -9.01 8.15 -8.75
C ILE A 39 -9.44 7.21 -9.89
N ASN A 40 -8.82 6.04 -9.96
CA ASN A 40 -9.16 4.97 -10.90
C ASN A 40 -8.58 3.63 -10.39
N GLU A 41 -8.67 2.58 -11.22
CA GLU A 41 -8.19 1.22 -10.88
C GLU A 41 -6.71 1.17 -10.45
N TYR A 42 -5.87 2.06 -10.99
CA TYR A 42 -4.43 2.04 -10.74
C TYR A 42 -3.95 3.23 -9.92
N GLN A 43 -4.78 4.23 -9.65
CA GLN A 43 -4.36 5.48 -9.02
C GLN A 43 -5.24 5.88 -7.85
N PHE A 44 -4.59 6.30 -6.78
CA PHE A 44 -5.25 6.79 -5.58
C PHE A 44 -4.38 7.83 -4.87
N ILE A 45 -4.98 8.56 -3.95
CA ILE A 45 -4.33 9.57 -3.11
C ILE A 45 -4.54 9.19 -1.65
N GLU A 46 -3.47 9.21 -0.85
CA GLU A 46 -3.56 9.17 0.61
C GLU A 46 -3.29 10.56 1.19
N ILE A 47 -4.11 10.98 2.15
CA ILE A 47 -3.98 12.25 2.85
C ILE A 47 -3.74 11.98 4.33
N THR A 48 -2.62 12.45 4.87
CA THR A 48 -2.28 12.30 6.29
C THR A 48 -3.02 13.31 7.18
N HIS A 49 -3.03 13.09 8.50
CA HIS A 49 -3.56 14.07 9.45
C HIS A 49 -2.82 15.42 9.42
N GLU A 50 -1.56 15.42 9.00
CA GLU A 50 -0.73 16.61 8.84
C GLU A 50 -0.99 17.36 7.51
N GLY A 51 -1.84 16.81 6.64
CA GLY A 51 -2.25 17.44 5.38
C GLY A 51 -1.37 17.11 4.18
N TYR A 52 -0.46 16.15 4.28
CA TYR A 52 0.33 15.69 3.14
C TYR A 52 -0.54 14.83 2.22
N SER A 53 -0.65 15.27 0.97
CA SER A 53 -1.33 14.52 -0.10
C SER A 53 -0.28 13.80 -0.93
N THR A 54 -0.36 12.48 -0.99
CA THR A 54 0.57 11.65 -1.78
C THR A 54 -0.21 10.86 -2.80
N LYS A 55 0.21 11.00 -4.07
CA LYS A 55 -0.37 10.25 -5.18
C LYS A 55 0.37 8.94 -5.34
N PHE A 56 -0.38 7.87 -5.51
CA PHE A 56 0.12 6.53 -5.74
C PHE A 56 -0.35 6.03 -7.11
N THR A 57 0.55 5.38 -7.85
CA THR A 57 0.26 4.74 -9.13
C THR A 57 0.72 3.29 -9.08
N THR A 58 -0.23 2.37 -9.04
CA THR A 58 0.01 0.92 -9.12
C THR A 58 0.66 0.57 -10.44
N THR A 59 1.82 -0.10 -10.35
CA THR A 59 2.60 -0.58 -11.50
C THR A 59 2.48 -2.08 -11.69
N ILE A 60 2.29 -2.84 -10.60
CA ILE A 60 2.05 -4.29 -10.62
C ILE A 60 0.94 -4.63 -9.63
N TYR A 61 -0.04 -5.41 -10.09
CA TYR A 61 -1.10 -5.96 -9.24
C TYR A 61 -1.32 -7.44 -9.55
N GLU A 62 -0.67 -8.31 -8.77
CA GLU A 62 -0.79 -9.76 -8.86
C GLU A 62 -1.45 -10.29 -7.57
N PRO A 63 -2.75 -10.64 -7.63
CA PRO A 63 -3.51 -11.10 -6.47
C PRO A 63 -2.78 -12.14 -5.63
N TYR A 64 -2.68 -11.87 -4.32
CA TYR A 64 -2.06 -12.73 -3.31
C TYR A 64 -0.55 -12.96 -3.48
N LYS A 65 0.12 -12.20 -4.34
CA LYS A 65 1.55 -12.40 -4.64
C LYS A 65 2.35 -11.12 -4.57
N ARG A 66 1.90 -10.08 -5.26
CA ARG A 66 2.71 -8.87 -5.46
C ARG A 66 1.85 -7.66 -5.73
N TRP A 67 2.12 -6.58 -5.00
CA TRP A 67 1.57 -5.27 -5.29
C TRP A 67 2.70 -4.26 -5.28
N GLU A 68 2.82 -3.47 -6.35
CA GLU A 68 3.82 -2.43 -6.47
C GLU A 68 3.19 -1.14 -6.93
N PHE A 69 3.73 -0.04 -6.44
CA PHE A 69 3.34 1.29 -6.88
C PHE A 69 4.50 2.26 -6.81
N GLU A 70 4.43 3.26 -7.66
CA GLU A 70 5.20 4.49 -7.52
C GLU A 70 4.38 5.48 -6.70
N PHE A 71 5.05 6.29 -5.89
CA PHE A 71 4.41 7.33 -5.11
C PHE A 71 5.16 8.65 -5.24
N GLU A 72 4.41 9.74 -5.21
CA GLU A 72 4.96 11.09 -5.32
C GLU A 72 4.10 12.12 -4.56
N ASN A 73 4.77 13.11 -4.00
CA ASN A 73 4.20 14.36 -3.50
C ASN A 73 5.25 15.49 -3.64
N ASP A 74 4.93 16.68 -3.13
CA ASP A 74 5.80 17.86 -3.23
C ASP A 74 7.17 17.69 -2.53
N ASN A 75 7.30 16.72 -1.62
CA ASN A 75 8.49 16.50 -0.80
C ASN A 75 9.30 15.26 -1.20
N MET A 76 8.64 14.22 -1.70
CA MET A 76 9.28 12.93 -1.97
C MET A 76 8.62 12.17 -3.11
N SER A 77 9.42 11.33 -3.76
CA SER A 77 8.94 10.30 -4.67
C SER A 77 9.73 9.00 -4.47
N GLY A 78 9.14 7.89 -4.87
CA GLY A 78 9.76 6.58 -4.75
C GLY A 78 8.91 5.44 -5.30
N CYS A 79 9.44 4.22 -5.16
CA CYS A 79 8.74 3.00 -5.50
C CYS A 79 8.56 2.17 -4.23
N TRP A 80 7.42 1.51 -4.11
CA TRP A 80 7.15 0.52 -3.07
C TRP A 80 6.89 -0.85 -3.70
N CYS A 81 7.39 -1.89 -3.04
CA CYS A 81 7.24 -3.28 -3.46
C CYS A 81 6.74 -4.13 -2.28
N GLY A 82 5.52 -4.65 -2.40
CA GLY A 82 4.93 -5.60 -1.47
C GLY A 82 4.94 -7.01 -2.05
N ILE A 83 5.63 -7.94 -1.39
CA ILE A 83 5.64 -9.36 -1.74
C ILE A 83 4.89 -10.15 -0.67
N PHE A 84 3.92 -10.96 -1.12
CA PHE A 84 3.06 -11.77 -0.28
C PHE A 84 3.39 -13.23 -0.51
N THR A 85 3.60 -13.96 0.57
CA THR A 85 3.94 -15.38 0.52
C THR A 85 3.30 -16.07 1.69
N GLU A 86 2.57 -17.15 1.42
CA GLU A 86 2.06 -18.03 2.45
C GLU A 86 3.25 -18.78 3.06
N LYS A 87 3.37 -18.72 4.39
CA LYS A 87 4.30 -19.58 5.11
C LYS A 87 3.51 -20.76 5.64
N ASP A 88 3.97 -21.96 5.32
CA ASP A 88 3.48 -23.17 5.96
C ASP A 88 3.57 -22.99 7.48
N GLY A 89 2.46 -23.26 8.16
CA GLY A 89 2.33 -23.16 9.62
C GLY A 89 3.11 -24.21 10.38
#